data_AF-A0A9W9K6J2-F1
#
_entry.id   AF-A0A9W9K6J2-F1
#
_cell.length_a   1.000
_cell.length_b   1.000
_cell.length_c   1.000
_cell.angle_alpha   90.00
_cell.angle_beta   90.00
_cell.angle_gamma   90.00
#
_symmetry.space_group_name_H-M   'P 1'
#
loop_
_entity.id
_entity.type
_entity.pdbx_description
1 polymer ?
#
loop_
_entity_poly.entity_id
_entity_poly.type
_entity_poly.pdbx_seq_one_letter_code
_entity_poly.pdbx_strand_id
1 'polypeptide(L)'
;MNIFMLLFLHLALAFLGTAHPGDHGERSATDNTIKVQKGIYHSNVIQGYSRCAKNLESSGLNKRATLRRRIKIDEYRQDLAIRRQEQKTLLPHRKPDDQSTFKHIFHLPDQLEKSHLVTDPSIGPDTPTDELFSNNGTCVLNPDSLTGPFYIQGELIRSDVTDGQAGVPMIIDTQIIDVDSCEPLQGVWWDIWSCNATGVYSGIQTWGNGDENDASNLNTTFLRGLQQTDSEGVAQLQAIFPGHYLSQGLDLSRSNREYFF
;
A
#
# COMPACT_ATOMS: atom_id res chain seq x y z
N MET A 1 8.79 65.46 22.05
CA MET A 1 8.38 66.00 20.74
C MET A 1 9.58 66.02 19.82
N ASN A 2 9.78 64.98 19.01
CA ASN A 2 10.09 65.10 17.59
C ASN A 2 10.19 63.72 16.94
N ILE A 3 9.28 63.54 16.00
CA ILE A 3 9.15 62.48 15.01
C ILE A 3 10.05 62.84 13.82
N PHE A 4 10.43 61.83 13.03
CA PHE A 4 11.11 61.80 11.71
C PHE A 4 12.51 61.14 11.79
N MET A 5 12.72 59.87 11.45
CA MET A 5 12.54 59.12 10.18
C MET A 5 13.92 58.82 9.55
N LEU A 6 14.19 57.53 9.29
CA LEU A 6 15.24 56.92 8.45
C LEU A 6 16.69 56.87 8.99
N LEU A 7 17.20 55.67 9.29
CA LEU A 7 18.01 54.86 8.34
C LEU A 7 18.62 53.62 9.02
N PHE A 8 18.24 52.45 8.50
CA PHE A 8 18.96 51.17 8.41
C PHE A 8 20.33 51.02 9.09
N LEU A 9 20.44 50.06 10.02
CA LEU A 9 21.42 48.97 9.92
C LEU A 9 21.00 47.79 10.83
N HIS A 10 20.16 46.89 10.30
CA HIS A 10 20.01 45.56 10.89
C HIS A 10 21.24 44.74 10.51
N LEU A 11 21.86 44.11 11.51
CA LEU A 11 22.81 43.01 11.33
C LEU A 11 22.14 41.91 10.49
N ALA A 12 22.46 41.85 9.21
CA ALA A 12 22.26 40.65 8.41
C ALA A 12 23.54 39.81 8.53
N LEU A 13 23.51 38.80 9.40
CA LEU A 13 24.41 37.65 9.23
C LEU A 13 24.02 37.00 7.90
N ALA A 14 24.86 37.20 6.88
CA ALA A 14 24.82 36.37 5.69
C ALA A 14 25.24 34.95 6.10
N PHE A 15 24.26 34.09 6.39
CA PHE A 15 24.45 32.67 6.20
C PHE A 15 24.59 32.46 4.70
N LEU A 16 25.84 32.36 4.24
CA LEU A 16 26.17 31.71 2.98
C LEU A 16 25.57 30.30 3.06
N GLY A 17 24.42 30.12 2.41
CA GLY A 17 23.90 28.80 2.12
C GLY A 17 24.96 28.09 1.29
N THR A 18 25.68 27.16 1.90
CA THR A 18 26.47 26.18 1.17
C THR A 18 25.48 25.32 0.41
N ALA A 19 25.20 25.72 -0.83
CA ALA A 19 24.61 24.84 -1.82
C ALA A 19 25.46 23.57 -1.85
N HIS A 20 24.85 22.43 -1.52
CA HIS A 20 25.53 21.14 -1.54
C HIS A 20 26.09 20.92 -2.96
N PRO A 21 27.40 20.62 -3.11
CA PRO A 21 27.98 20.26 -4.41
C PRO A 21 27.23 19.06 -4.98
N GLY A 22 26.82 19.16 -6.24
CA GLY A 22 26.14 18.09 -6.96
C GLY A 22 27.00 16.83 -7.02
N ASP A 23 26.58 15.80 -6.28
CA ASP A 23 27.07 14.44 -6.43
C ASP A 23 26.36 13.78 -7.61
N HIS A 24 26.95 13.91 -8.80
CA HIS A 24 26.52 13.20 -10.00
C HIS A 24 27.42 11.99 -10.33
N GLY A 25 28.29 11.56 -9.40
CA GLY A 25 29.26 10.47 -9.62
C GLY A 25 29.05 9.26 -8.71
N GLU A 26 28.74 9.46 -7.42
CA GLU A 26 28.72 8.38 -6.42
C GLU A 26 27.34 7.70 -6.33
N ARG A 27 26.25 8.43 -6.64
CA ARG A 27 24.88 7.89 -6.62
C ARG A 27 24.67 6.66 -7.52
N SER A 28 25.38 6.58 -8.66
CA SER A 28 25.23 5.47 -9.63
C SER A 28 25.96 4.20 -9.20
N ALA A 29 27.16 4.33 -8.61
CA ALA A 29 27.89 3.20 -8.04
C ALA A 29 27.14 2.61 -6.83
N THR A 30 26.61 3.48 -5.97
CA THR A 30 25.82 3.08 -4.78
C THR A 30 24.50 2.42 -5.18
N ASP A 31 23.79 2.96 -6.19
CA ASP A 31 22.55 2.36 -6.72
C ASP A 31 22.81 0.97 -7.35
N ASN A 32 23.91 0.79 -8.06
CA ASN A 32 24.28 -0.53 -8.60
C ASN A 32 24.63 -1.53 -7.50
N THR A 33 25.36 -1.14 -6.47
CA THR A 33 25.66 -2.01 -5.32
C THR A 33 24.40 -2.41 -4.57
N ILE A 34 23.47 -1.46 -4.34
CA ILE A 34 22.17 -1.73 -3.72
C ILE A 34 21.35 -2.70 -4.58
N LYS A 35 21.31 -2.51 -5.90
CA LYS A 35 20.62 -3.43 -6.83
C LYS A 35 21.21 -4.83 -6.79
N VAL A 36 22.54 -4.96 -6.75
CA VAL A 36 23.22 -6.25 -6.66
C VAL A 36 22.92 -6.93 -5.32
N GLN A 37 22.98 -6.21 -4.20
CA GLN A 37 22.64 -6.74 -2.88
C GLN A 37 21.19 -7.20 -2.81
N LYS A 38 20.24 -6.42 -3.33
CA LYS A 38 18.82 -6.80 -3.44
C LYS A 38 18.64 -8.05 -4.30
N GLY A 39 19.34 -8.14 -5.43
CA GLY A 39 19.33 -9.31 -6.30
C GLY A 39 19.84 -10.58 -5.60
N ILE A 40 20.95 -10.46 -4.85
CA ILE A 40 21.52 -11.57 -4.08
C ILE A 40 20.57 -12.00 -2.97
N TYR A 41 20.03 -11.04 -2.20
CA TYR A 41 19.05 -11.34 -1.15
C TYR A 41 17.82 -12.05 -1.73
N HIS A 42 17.23 -11.52 -2.81
CA HIS A 42 16.07 -12.13 -3.46
C HIS A 42 16.38 -13.57 -3.91
N SER A 43 17.54 -13.80 -4.52
CA SER A 43 17.98 -15.14 -4.93
C SER A 43 18.10 -16.08 -3.73
N ASN A 44 18.71 -15.62 -2.62
CA ASN A 44 18.88 -16.42 -1.41
C ASN A 44 17.53 -16.79 -0.77
N VAL A 45 16.58 -15.86 -0.71
CA VAL A 45 15.24 -16.15 -0.16
C VAL A 45 14.47 -17.08 -1.07
N ILE A 46 14.51 -16.90 -2.41
CA ILE A 46 13.86 -17.84 -3.35
C ILE A 46 14.44 -19.24 -3.19
N GLN A 47 15.76 -19.36 -3.09
CA GLN A 47 16.43 -20.64 -2.85
C GLN A 47 16.08 -21.22 -1.48
N GLY A 48 16.02 -20.39 -0.43
CA GLY A 48 15.59 -20.79 0.91
C GLY A 48 14.18 -21.34 0.93
N TYR A 49 13.23 -20.59 0.38
CA TYR A 49 11.85 -21.02 0.24
C TYR A 49 11.72 -22.32 -0.58
N SER A 50 12.51 -22.46 -1.66
CA SER A 50 12.53 -23.69 -2.47
C SER A 50 12.98 -24.91 -1.66
N ARG A 51 13.90 -24.75 -0.69
CA ARG A 51 14.27 -25.83 0.24
C ARG A 51 13.13 -26.21 1.18
N CYS A 52 12.27 -25.25 1.52
CA CYS A 52 11.12 -25.49 2.39
C CYS A 52 9.97 -26.25 1.71
N ALA A 53 9.95 -26.37 0.38
CA ALA A 53 8.84 -26.97 -0.35
C ALA A 53 8.39 -28.34 0.23
N LYS A 54 9.33 -29.23 0.57
CA LYS A 54 8.98 -30.54 1.17
C LYS A 54 8.37 -30.40 2.57
N ASN A 55 8.88 -29.49 3.40
CA ASN A 55 8.39 -29.29 4.76
C ASN A 55 7.01 -28.62 4.76
N LEU A 56 6.78 -27.66 3.85
CA LEU A 56 5.49 -26.99 3.68
C LEU A 56 4.40 -27.96 3.22
N GLU A 57 4.75 -28.90 2.33
CA GLU A 57 3.84 -29.97 1.90
C GLU A 57 3.59 -31.01 3.00
N SER A 58 4.65 -31.48 3.68
CA SER A 58 4.53 -32.54 4.68
C SER A 58 3.85 -32.07 5.97
N SER A 59 4.08 -30.83 6.39
CA SER A 59 3.39 -30.19 7.53
C SER A 59 1.92 -29.91 7.23
N GLY A 60 1.51 -29.92 5.96
CA GLY A 60 0.17 -29.57 5.51
C GLY A 60 -0.11 -28.06 5.55
N LEU A 61 0.90 -27.21 5.74
CA LEU A 61 0.73 -25.76 5.83
C LEU A 61 0.08 -25.18 4.57
N ASN A 62 0.55 -25.58 3.39
CA ASN A 62 0.00 -25.13 2.11
C ASN A 62 -1.49 -25.50 1.95
N LYS A 63 -1.88 -26.69 2.42
CA LYS A 63 -3.28 -27.14 2.38
C LYS A 63 -4.16 -26.31 3.31
N ARG A 64 -3.69 -26.03 4.54
CA ARG A 64 -4.42 -25.18 5.49
C ARG A 64 -4.52 -23.74 5.00
N ALA A 65 -3.44 -23.18 4.44
CA ALA A 65 -3.44 -21.86 3.83
C ALA A 65 -4.43 -21.76 2.65
N THR A 66 -4.45 -22.77 1.78
CA THR A 66 -5.41 -22.84 0.67
C THR A 66 -6.85 -22.90 1.19
N LEU A 67 -7.13 -23.75 2.18
CA LEU A 67 -8.45 -23.88 2.77
C LEU A 67 -8.91 -22.57 3.43
N ARG A 68 -8.03 -21.91 4.20
CA ARG A 68 -8.29 -20.61 4.83
C ARG A 68 -8.69 -19.57 3.78
N ARG A 69 -7.90 -19.43 2.72
CA ARG A 69 -8.17 -18.47 1.64
C ARG A 69 -9.47 -18.75 0.90
N ARG A 70 -9.80 -20.03 0.68
CA ARG A 70 -11.09 -20.44 0.09
C ARG A 70 -12.27 -20.03 0.94
N ILE A 71 -12.25 -20.37 2.24
CA ILE A 71 -13.29 -19.98 3.20
C ILE A 71 -13.44 -18.45 3.20
N LYS A 72 -12.33 -17.71 3.19
CA LYS A 72 -12.38 -16.25 3.23
C LYS A 72 -13.02 -15.62 1.99
N ILE A 73 -12.76 -16.17 0.80
CA ILE A 73 -13.43 -15.74 -0.42
C ILE A 73 -14.93 -16.05 -0.36
N ASP A 74 -15.32 -17.23 0.11
CA ASP A 74 -16.72 -17.63 0.17
C ASP A 74 -17.52 -16.75 1.15
N GLU A 75 -16.95 -16.43 2.31
CA GLU A 75 -17.50 -15.43 3.25
C GLU A 75 -17.70 -14.08 2.57
N TYR A 76 -16.68 -13.60 1.85
CA TYR A 76 -16.74 -12.30 1.18
C TYR A 76 -17.77 -12.26 0.04
N ARG A 77 -17.90 -13.35 -0.73
CA ARG A 77 -18.93 -13.48 -1.77
C ARG A 77 -20.34 -13.42 -1.19
N GLN A 78 -20.55 -14.04 -0.03
CA GLN A 78 -21.83 -13.96 0.67
C GLN A 78 -22.13 -12.53 1.13
N ASP A 79 -21.16 -11.85 1.74
CA ASP A 79 -21.31 -10.45 2.14
C ASP A 79 -21.61 -9.53 0.95
N LEU A 80 -20.89 -9.69 -0.16
CA LEU A 80 -21.17 -8.93 -1.39
C LEU A 80 -22.57 -9.19 -1.95
N ALA A 81 -23.06 -10.43 -1.89
CA ALA A 81 -24.41 -10.76 -2.33
C ALA A 81 -25.47 -10.05 -1.49
N ILE A 82 -25.28 -10.02 -0.16
CA ILE A 82 -26.13 -9.30 0.78
C ILE A 82 -26.11 -7.80 0.49
N ARG A 83 -24.93 -7.18 0.39
CA ARG A 83 -24.80 -5.75 0.08
C ARG A 83 -25.46 -5.37 -1.25
N ARG A 84 -25.30 -6.20 -2.30
CA ARG A 84 -25.98 -5.98 -3.59
C ARG A 84 -27.49 -6.06 -3.47
N GLN A 85 -28.00 -6.95 -2.63
CA GLN A 85 -29.43 -7.07 -2.37
C GLN A 85 -29.96 -5.86 -1.61
N GLU A 86 -29.27 -5.44 -0.55
CA GLU A 86 -29.59 -4.24 0.22
C GLU A 86 -29.54 -2.97 -0.64
N GLN A 87 -28.51 -2.81 -1.47
CA GLN A 87 -28.38 -1.66 -2.36
C GLN A 87 -29.49 -1.62 -3.43
N LYS A 88 -29.90 -2.79 -3.96
CA LYS A 88 -31.09 -2.89 -4.84
C LYS A 88 -32.38 -2.50 -4.12
N THR A 89 -32.48 -2.75 -2.82
CA THR A 89 -33.65 -2.31 -2.02
C THR A 89 -33.60 -0.84 -1.62
N LEU A 90 -32.42 -0.21 -1.60
CA LEU A 90 -32.21 1.17 -1.13
C LEU A 90 -32.15 2.23 -2.24
N LEU A 91 -31.93 1.86 -3.50
CA LEU A 91 -31.79 2.81 -4.61
C LEU A 91 -32.98 2.76 -5.60
N PRO A 92 -33.76 3.85 -5.79
CA PRO A 92 -34.42 4.08 -7.05
C PRO A 92 -33.35 4.30 -8.13
N HIS A 93 -33.56 3.78 -9.34
CA HIS A 93 -32.66 3.92 -10.49
C HIS A 93 -32.02 5.31 -10.58
N ARG A 94 -30.73 5.42 -10.22
CA ARG A 94 -29.92 6.59 -10.58
C ARG A 94 -29.69 6.50 -12.09
N LYS A 95 -30.16 7.51 -12.82
CA LYS A 95 -29.90 7.63 -14.27
C LYS A 95 -28.40 7.76 -14.51
N PRO A 96 -27.89 7.17 -15.60
CA PRO A 96 -26.48 7.26 -15.98
C PRO A 96 -26.24 8.58 -16.71
N ASP A 97 -26.18 9.69 -15.98
CA ASP A 97 -25.87 11.00 -16.55
C ASP A 97 -25.13 11.90 -15.56
N ASP A 98 -23.90 11.53 -15.19
CA ASP A 98 -22.88 12.57 -14.93
C ASP A 98 -21.44 12.03 -15.02
N GLN A 99 -20.95 11.83 -16.24
CA GLN A 99 -19.52 11.63 -16.50
C GLN A 99 -18.78 12.96 -16.72
N SER A 100 -19.46 14.10 -16.55
CA SER A 100 -18.95 15.40 -17.01
C SER A 100 -18.12 16.17 -15.96
N THR A 101 -18.14 15.76 -14.69
CA THR A 101 -17.65 16.59 -13.59
C THR A 101 -16.18 16.39 -13.20
N PHE A 102 -15.47 15.39 -13.73
CA PHE A 102 -14.08 15.07 -13.32
C PHE A 102 -12.97 15.64 -14.21
N LYS A 103 -13.29 16.50 -15.19
CA LYS A 103 -12.32 16.88 -16.24
C LYS A 103 -11.55 18.19 -16.00
N HIS A 104 -11.74 18.88 -14.88
CA HIS A 104 -11.28 20.27 -14.76
C HIS A 104 -10.27 20.60 -13.66
N ILE A 105 -9.69 19.63 -12.98
CA ILE A 105 -8.67 19.91 -11.98
C ILE A 105 -7.46 19.01 -12.24
N PHE A 106 -6.35 19.66 -12.61
CA PHE A 106 -5.01 19.10 -12.87
C PHE A 106 -4.74 18.54 -14.28
N HIS A 107 -3.69 19.10 -14.93
CA HIS A 107 -3.01 18.46 -16.06
C HIS A 107 -2.31 17.19 -15.54
N LEU A 108 -3.01 16.05 -15.58
CA LEU A 108 -2.48 14.74 -15.21
C LEU A 108 -2.35 13.91 -16.50
N PRO A 109 -1.15 13.41 -16.84
CA PRO A 109 -0.90 12.75 -18.13
C PRO A 109 -1.52 11.36 -18.18
N ASP A 110 -2.01 10.95 -19.36
CA ASP A 110 -2.21 9.61 -19.99
C ASP A 110 -2.63 8.40 -19.11
N GLN A 111 -2.13 8.26 -17.89
CA GLN A 111 -2.41 7.17 -16.95
C GLN A 111 -3.84 7.20 -16.39
N LEU A 112 -4.43 8.38 -16.18
CA LEU A 112 -5.85 8.48 -15.76
C LEU A 112 -6.84 8.17 -16.89
N GLU A 113 -6.39 8.24 -18.15
CA GLU A 113 -7.19 7.83 -19.32
C GLU A 113 -7.04 6.33 -19.62
N LYS A 114 -6.12 5.63 -18.95
CA LYS A 114 -6.01 4.17 -19.04
C LYS A 114 -7.11 3.53 -18.20
N SER A 115 -8.04 2.91 -18.91
CA SER A 115 -8.98 1.99 -18.29
C SER A 115 -8.21 0.86 -17.59
N HIS A 116 -8.32 0.79 -16.26
CA HIS A 116 -7.93 -0.37 -15.48
C HIS A 116 -8.99 -1.48 -15.50
N LEU A 117 -10.04 -1.34 -16.32
CA LEU A 117 -11.00 -2.41 -16.56
C LEU A 117 -10.27 -3.53 -17.29
N VAL A 118 -10.01 -4.61 -16.57
CA VAL A 118 -9.62 -5.88 -17.16
C VAL A 118 -10.78 -6.34 -18.04
N THR A 119 -10.57 -6.39 -19.35
CA THR A 119 -11.54 -6.94 -20.32
C THR A 119 -11.42 -8.46 -20.47
N ASP A 120 -10.62 -9.11 -19.62
CA ASP A 120 -10.49 -10.56 -19.60
C ASP A 120 -11.71 -11.19 -18.92
N PRO A 121 -12.59 -11.88 -19.66
CA PRO A 121 -13.78 -12.50 -19.09
C PRO A 121 -13.47 -13.75 -18.25
N SER A 122 -12.22 -14.23 -18.22
CA SER A 122 -11.83 -15.41 -17.43
C SER A 122 -11.77 -15.15 -15.93
N ILE A 123 -11.46 -13.92 -15.51
CA ILE A 123 -11.35 -13.56 -14.09
C ILE A 123 -12.47 -12.57 -13.71
N GLY A 124 -13.30 -12.97 -12.75
CA GLY A 124 -14.42 -12.20 -12.24
C GLY A 124 -14.80 -12.57 -10.80
N PRO A 125 -15.87 -11.96 -10.26
CA PRO A 125 -16.29 -12.17 -8.88
C PRO A 125 -16.55 -13.65 -8.52
N ASP A 126 -16.96 -14.44 -9.50
CA ASP A 126 -17.35 -15.85 -9.34
C ASP A 126 -16.28 -16.84 -9.80
N THR A 127 -15.07 -16.38 -10.14
CA THR A 127 -13.96 -17.26 -10.58
C THR A 127 -13.67 -18.34 -9.53
N PRO A 128 -13.63 -19.63 -9.90
CA PRO A 128 -13.37 -20.72 -8.96
C PRO A 128 -12.11 -20.51 -8.12
N THR A 129 -12.17 -20.85 -6.83
CA THR A 129 -11.06 -20.57 -5.90
C THR A 129 -9.82 -21.42 -6.17
N ASP A 130 -9.97 -22.58 -6.79
CA ASP A 130 -8.89 -23.40 -7.31
C ASP A 130 -8.16 -22.73 -8.49
N GLU A 131 -8.85 -21.94 -9.31
CA GLU A 131 -8.22 -21.12 -10.34
C GLU A 131 -7.46 -19.94 -9.71
N LEU A 132 -8.09 -19.21 -8.78
CA LEU A 132 -7.48 -18.05 -8.08
C LEU A 132 -6.24 -18.42 -7.26
N PHE A 133 -6.23 -19.62 -6.66
CA PHE A 133 -5.14 -20.12 -5.82
C PHE A 133 -4.38 -21.28 -6.47
N SER A 134 -4.49 -21.46 -7.79
CA SER A 134 -3.75 -22.47 -8.55
C SER A 134 -2.23 -22.27 -8.47
N ASN A 135 -1.81 -21.03 -8.21
CA ASN A 135 -0.41 -20.64 -8.11
C ASN A 135 -0.07 -20.24 -6.67
N ASN A 136 0.99 -20.82 -6.12
CA ASN A 136 1.57 -20.43 -4.83
C ASN A 136 2.49 -19.22 -5.02
N GLY A 137 1.91 -18.10 -5.44
CA GLY A 137 2.62 -16.83 -5.55
C GLY A 137 3.31 -16.52 -4.22
N THR A 138 4.65 -16.50 -4.24
CA THR A 138 5.47 -16.24 -3.06
C THR A 138 6.12 -14.87 -3.22
N CYS A 139 5.91 -13.99 -2.25
CA CYS A 139 6.56 -12.70 -2.20
C CYS A 139 7.79 -12.79 -1.29
N VAL A 140 8.92 -12.28 -1.76
CA VAL A 140 10.13 -12.12 -0.95
C VAL A 140 10.09 -10.74 -0.29
N LEU A 141 10.12 -10.70 1.03
CA LEU A 141 10.22 -9.43 1.78
C LEU A 141 11.53 -8.74 1.41
N ASN A 142 11.45 -7.55 0.83
CA ASN A 142 12.63 -6.74 0.54
C ASN A 142 13.23 -6.23 1.86
N PRO A 143 14.50 -6.50 2.17
CA PRO A 143 15.11 -6.19 3.47
C PRO A 143 15.25 -4.70 3.69
N ASP A 144 15.34 -3.92 2.61
CA ASP A 144 15.48 -2.47 2.63
C ASP A 144 14.45 -1.83 1.70
N SER A 145 13.30 -1.48 2.25
CA SER A 145 12.45 -0.46 1.66
C SER A 145 12.70 0.87 2.34
N LEU A 146 12.59 1.93 1.55
CA LEU A 146 12.43 3.24 2.14
C LEU A 146 11.01 3.27 2.68
N THR A 147 10.86 3.25 4.01
CA THR A 147 9.61 3.45 4.75
C THR A 147 8.78 4.64 4.22
N GLY A 148 9.44 5.61 3.57
CA GLY A 148 8.81 6.76 2.96
C GLY A 148 8.39 7.79 4.03
N PRO A 149 7.95 8.98 3.61
CA PRO A 149 7.61 10.06 4.53
C PRO A 149 6.24 9.87 5.20
N PHE A 150 5.49 8.82 4.83
CA PHE A 150 4.10 8.63 5.23
C PHE A 150 3.85 7.56 6.30
N TYR A 151 4.92 6.94 6.80
CA TYR A 151 4.83 5.99 7.90
C TYR A 151 4.64 6.70 9.24
N ILE A 152 3.76 6.13 10.07
CA ILE A 152 3.54 6.54 11.46
C ILE A 152 3.70 5.27 12.30
N GLN A 153 4.57 5.32 13.31
CA GLN A 153 4.86 4.16 14.14
C GLN A 153 3.75 3.92 15.17
N GLY A 154 3.31 2.66 15.32
CA GLY A 154 2.48 2.24 16.46
C GLY A 154 1.01 2.60 16.33
N GLU A 155 0.45 2.37 15.15
CA GLU A 155 -0.97 2.58 14.82
C GLU A 155 -1.93 1.58 15.53
N LEU A 156 -3.20 1.58 15.13
CA LEU A 156 -4.24 0.80 15.80
C LEU A 156 -4.16 -0.71 15.51
N ILE A 157 -4.34 -1.54 16.54
CA ILE A 157 -4.53 -2.99 16.37
C ILE A 157 -5.97 -3.26 15.93
N ARG A 158 -6.18 -3.58 14.64
CA ARG A 158 -7.51 -3.78 14.06
C ARG A 158 -7.47 -4.59 12.78
N SER A 159 -8.56 -5.33 12.51
CA SER A 159 -8.70 -6.17 11.31
C SER A 159 -9.38 -5.46 10.14
N ASP A 160 -10.09 -4.35 10.39
CA ASP A 160 -10.65 -3.48 9.36
C ASP A 160 -9.98 -2.11 9.49
N VAL A 161 -9.22 -1.74 8.47
CA VAL A 161 -8.53 -0.44 8.40
C VAL A 161 -9.25 0.52 7.46
N THR A 162 -10.40 0.17 6.87
CA THR A 162 -11.03 0.98 5.83
C THR A 162 -11.52 2.33 6.33
N ASP A 163 -12.00 2.43 7.58
CA ASP A 163 -12.63 3.61 8.16
C ASP A 163 -13.67 4.26 7.22
N GLY A 164 -14.40 3.42 6.46
CA GLY A 164 -15.43 3.87 5.51
C GLY A 164 -14.91 4.55 4.24
N GLN A 165 -13.60 4.51 3.96
CA GLN A 165 -13.04 5.05 2.72
C GLN A 165 -13.66 4.37 1.49
N ALA A 166 -14.00 5.17 0.49
CA ALA A 166 -14.51 4.67 -0.79
C ALA A 166 -13.36 4.07 -1.63
N GLY A 167 -13.58 2.91 -2.22
CA GLY A 167 -12.61 2.24 -3.07
C GLY A 167 -13.02 0.81 -3.42
N VAL A 168 -12.10 0.09 -4.06
CA VAL A 168 -12.27 -1.36 -4.30
C VAL A 168 -11.89 -2.08 -3.01
N PRO A 169 -12.81 -2.80 -2.34
CA PRO A 169 -12.47 -3.48 -1.09
C PRO A 169 -11.42 -4.57 -1.33
N MET A 170 -10.52 -4.72 -0.38
CA MET A 170 -9.40 -5.67 -0.44
C MET A 170 -9.28 -6.43 0.87
N ILE A 171 -9.10 -7.75 0.76
CA ILE A 171 -8.72 -8.59 1.89
C ILE A 171 -7.25 -8.96 1.70
N ILE A 172 -6.42 -8.67 2.70
CA ILE A 172 -5.01 -9.05 2.69
C ILE A 172 -4.81 -10.21 3.66
N ASP A 173 -4.32 -11.32 3.14
CA ASP A 173 -3.99 -12.56 3.86
C ASP A 173 -2.48 -12.79 3.74
N THR A 174 -1.73 -12.37 4.76
CA THR A 174 -0.27 -12.47 4.78
C THR A 174 0.14 -13.64 5.64
N GLN A 175 0.91 -14.57 5.08
CA GLN A 175 1.51 -15.68 5.82
C GLN A 175 3.03 -15.53 5.84
N ILE A 176 3.58 -15.40 7.04
CA ILE A 176 5.01 -15.21 7.27
C ILE A 176 5.64 -16.54 7.68
N ILE A 177 6.65 -16.96 6.92
CA ILE A 177 7.38 -18.21 7.10
C ILE A 177 8.87 -17.88 7.23
N ASP A 178 9.53 -18.52 8.17
CA ASP A 178 10.98 -18.49 8.30
C ASP A 178 11.61 -19.45 7.28
N VAL A 179 12.50 -18.96 6.42
CA VAL A 179 13.07 -19.73 5.30
C VAL A 179 14.22 -20.67 5.71
N ASP A 180 14.69 -20.59 6.95
CA ASP A 180 15.73 -21.47 7.48
C ASP A 180 15.13 -22.65 8.24
N SER A 181 14.12 -22.40 9.08
CA SER A 181 13.36 -23.43 9.80
C SER A 181 12.21 -24.02 8.99
N CYS A 182 11.71 -23.29 7.99
CA CYS A 182 10.50 -23.61 7.21
C CYS A 182 9.20 -23.64 8.04
N GLU A 183 9.22 -23.02 9.22
CA GLU A 183 8.08 -22.95 10.13
C GLU A 183 7.36 -21.59 10.04
N PRO A 184 6.06 -21.54 10.32
CA PRO A 184 5.34 -20.27 10.40
C PRO A 184 5.83 -19.41 11.58
N LEU A 185 5.96 -18.11 11.37
CA LEU A 185 6.36 -17.18 12.42
C LEU A 185 5.14 -16.66 13.18
N GLN A 186 4.90 -17.20 14.37
CA GLN A 186 3.87 -16.73 15.29
C GLN A 186 4.32 -15.50 16.08
N GLY A 187 3.39 -14.59 16.36
CA GLY A 187 3.60 -13.47 17.27
C GLY A 187 4.33 -12.27 16.65
N VAL A 188 4.55 -12.28 15.33
CA VAL A 188 5.15 -11.16 14.59
C VAL A 188 4.10 -10.07 14.41
N TRP A 189 4.45 -8.84 14.76
CA TRP A 189 3.62 -7.68 14.48
C TRP A 189 3.83 -7.22 13.04
N TRP A 190 2.73 -7.22 12.29
CA TRP A 190 2.62 -6.79 10.91
C TRP A 190 1.95 -5.42 10.89
N ASP A 191 2.63 -4.41 10.36
CA ASP A 191 2.23 -2.99 10.38
C ASP A 191 2.00 -2.49 8.95
N ILE A 192 0.74 -2.21 8.62
CA ILE A 192 0.36 -1.73 7.29
C ILE A 192 -0.01 -0.25 7.33
N TRP A 193 0.41 0.47 6.28
CA TRP A 193 -0.11 1.78 5.95
C TRP A 193 -0.23 1.89 4.43
N SER A 194 -1.30 2.52 3.95
CA SER A 194 -1.44 2.86 2.53
C SER A 194 -2.21 4.16 2.35
N CYS A 195 -2.12 4.74 1.14
CA CYS A 195 -3.03 5.80 0.75
C CYS A 195 -4.44 5.27 0.42
N ASN A 196 -5.43 6.17 0.45
CA ASN A 196 -6.77 5.87 -0.05
C ASN A 196 -6.83 5.80 -1.58
N ALA A 197 -8.00 5.51 -2.14
CA ALA A 197 -8.20 5.37 -3.59
C ALA A 197 -7.84 6.63 -4.40
N THR A 198 -7.69 7.79 -3.75
CA THR A 198 -7.29 9.06 -4.38
C THR A 198 -5.83 9.45 -4.13
N GLY A 199 -5.06 8.61 -3.44
CA GLY A 199 -3.64 8.87 -3.17
C GLY A 199 -3.35 9.72 -1.94
N VAL A 200 -4.30 9.83 -0.99
CA VAL A 200 -4.12 10.56 0.27
C VAL A 200 -3.84 9.59 1.42
N TYR A 201 -2.79 9.85 2.19
CA TYR A 201 -2.47 9.16 3.44
C TYR A 201 -3.11 9.86 4.63
N SER A 202 -3.71 9.07 5.52
CA SER A 202 -4.28 9.54 6.79
C SER A 202 -3.22 10.04 7.76
N GLY A 203 -3.62 10.88 8.72
CA GLY A 203 -2.77 11.31 9.84
C GLY A 203 -1.63 12.27 9.47
N ILE A 204 -1.54 12.71 8.21
CA ILE A 204 -0.40 13.49 7.71
C ILE A 204 -0.89 14.68 6.88
N GLN A 205 -0.44 15.88 7.25
CA GLN A 205 -0.67 17.10 6.49
C GLN A 205 0.67 17.61 5.97
N THR A 206 0.94 17.39 4.68
CA THR A 206 2.19 17.83 4.04
C THR A 206 2.00 18.03 2.55
N TRP A 207 2.89 18.81 1.93
CA TRP A 207 2.91 19.01 0.49
C TRP A 207 3.00 17.66 -0.25
N GLY A 208 2.15 17.46 -1.26
CA GLY A 208 2.07 16.21 -2.03
C GLY A 208 1.15 15.13 -1.46
N ASN A 209 0.53 15.36 -0.29
CA ASN A 209 -0.46 14.46 0.30
C ASN A 209 -1.88 15.04 0.26
N GLY A 210 -2.53 15.02 -0.90
CA GLY A 210 -3.89 15.57 -1.06
C GLY A 210 -3.94 17.09 -0.91
N ASP A 211 -4.92 17.59 -0.15
CA ASP A 211 -5.01 19.01 0.22
C ASP A 211 -4.10 19.31 1.41
N GLU A 212 -3.01 20.04 1.14
CA GLU A 212 -2.03 20.43 2.16
C GLU A 212 -2.60 21.36 3.25
N ASN A 213 -3.78 21.95 3.04
CA ASN A 213 -4.46 22.81 4.01
C ASN A 213 -5.53 22.06 4.83
N ASP A 214 -5.76 20.78 4.56
CA ASP A 214 -6.74 19.98 5.31
C ASP A 214 -6.16 19.50 6.66
N ALA A 215 -6.33 20.34 7.68
CA ALA A 215 -5.97 19.99 9.05
C ALA A 215 -6.85 18.88 9.65
N SER A 216 -8.01 18.56 9.05
CA SER A 216 -8.86 17.47 9.55
C SER A 216 -8.21 16.10 9.32
N ASN A 217 -7.34 15.98 8.32
CA ASN A 217 -6.64 14.74 7.99
C ASN A 217 -5.69 14.27 9.11
N LEU A 218 -5.14 15.20 9.91
CA LEU A 218 -4.22 14.87 11.03
C LEU A 218 -4.84 13.96 12.09
N ASN A 219 -6.17 13.98 12.23
CA ASN A 219 -6.90 13.17 13.22
C ASN A 219 -7.47 11.87 12.61
N THR A 220 -7.14 11.57 11.36
CA THR A 220 -7.63 10.36 10.69
C THR A 220 -6.60 9.24 10.80
N THR A 221 -7.09 8.00 10.78
CA THR A 221 -6.26 6.78 10.88
C THR A 221 -6.54 5.80 9.75
N PHE A 222 -7.38 6.14 8.77
CA PHE A 222 -7.80 5.21 7.73
C PHE A 222 -6.60 4.55 7.03
N LEU A 223 -6.75 3.29 6.70
CA LEU A 223 -5.78 2.45 5.98
C LEU A 223 -4.43 2.31 6.69
N ARG A 224 -4.45 2.45 8.02
CA ARG A 224 -3.35 2.14 8.93
C ARG A 224 -3.79 1.08 9.94
N GLY A 225 -2.93 0.13 10.25
CA GLY A 225 -3.19 -0.80 11.34
C GLY A 225 -2.16 -1.88 11.54
N LEU A 226 -2.25 -2.52 12.71
CA LEU A 226 -1.40 -3.63 13.08
C LEU A 226 -2.20 -4.92 13.27
N GLN A 227 -1.59 -6.03 12.87
CA GLN A 227 -2.05 -7.37 13.15
C GLN A 227 -0.89 -8.23 13.64
N GLN A 228 -1.15 -9.08 14.62
CA GLN A 228 -0.16 -10.06 15.07
C GLN A 228 -0.39 -11.38 14.36
N THR A 229 0.68 -12.04 13.91
CA THR A 229 0.56 -13.35 13.28
C THR A 229 0.10 -14.42 14.27
N ASP A 230 -0.82 -15.26 13.83
CA ASP A 230 -1.31 -16.41 14.59
C ASP A 230 -0.32 -17.61 14.57
N SER A 231 -0.73 -18.75 15.10
CA SER A 231 0.09 -19.97 15.14
C SER A 231 0.43 -20.55 13.76
N GLU A 232 -0.29 -20.15 12.71
CA GLU A 232 -0.02 -20.53 11.32
C GLU A 232 0.79 -19.45 10.60
N GLY A 233 1.31 -18.46 11.34
CA GLY A 233 2.09 -17.34 10.82
C GLY A 233 1.25 -16.33 10.05
N VAL A 234 -0.07 -16.28 10.29
CA VAL A 234 -1.01 -15.51 9.45
C VAL A 234 -1.45 -14.24 10.15
N ALA A 235 -1.43 -13.14 9.40
CA ALA A 235 -2.08 -11.89 9.78
C ALA A 235 -3.04 -11.46 8.65
N GLN A 236 -4.26 -11.03 9.03
CA GLN A 236 -5.32 -10.70 8.08
C GLN A 236 -5.92 -9.32 8.35
N LEU A 237 -6.16 -8.55 7.29
CA LEU A 237 -6.85 -7.27 7.38
C LEU A 237 -7.72 -6.96 6.16
N GLN A 238 -8.68 -6.06 6.35
CA GLN A 238 -9.55 -5.48 5.33
C GLN A 238 -9.12 -4.05 5.07
N ALA A 239 -8.91 -3.72 3.80
CA ALA A 239 -8.50 -2.41 3.32
C ALA A 239 -9.25 -2.07 2.02
N ILE A 240 -8.81 -1.02 1.34
CA ILE A 240 -9.19 -0.75 -0.06
C ILE A 240 -7.94 -0.77 -0.93
N PHE A 241 -8.11 -1.07 -2.21
CA PHE A 241 -7.03 -0.96 -3.19
C PHE A 241 -6.54 0.50 -3.24
N PRO A 242 -5.23 0.76 -3.05
CA PRO A 242 -4.71 2.12 -2.95
C PRO A 242 -4.73 2.83 -4.32
N GLY A 243 -4.88 4.15 -4.26
CA GLY A 243 -4.72 5.02 -5.41
C GLY A 243 -3.25 5.31 -5.72
N HIS A 244 -3.03 6.12 -6.75
CA HIS A 244 -1.72 6.68 -7.04
C HIS A 244 -1.50 7.97 -6.24
N TYR A 245 -0.36 8.09 -5.55
CA TYR A 245 0.04 9.34 -4.88
C TYR A 245 1.17 10.04 -5.62
N LEU A 246 1.20 11.37 -5.50
CA LEU A 246 2.25 12.19 -6.07
C LEU A 246 3.41 12.29 -5.07
N SER A 247 4.59 11.78 -5.44
CA SER A 247 5.82 12.08 -4.71
C SER A 247 6.79 12.88 -5.58
N GLN A 248 7.49 13.82 -4.95
CA GLN A 248 8.47 14.67 -5.63
C GLN A 248 9.58 13.79 -6.26
N GLY A 249 9.67 13.81 -7.60
CA GLY A 249 10.76 13.17 -8.34
C GLY A 249 10.56 11.70 -8.74
N LEU A 250 9.37 11.11 -8.53
CA LEU A 250 9.05 9.77 -9.03
C LEU A 250 8.17 9.87 -10.30
N ASP A 251 8.64 9.26 -11.39
CA ASP A 251 7.81 8.95 -12.56
C ASP A 251 6.54 8.20 -12.10
N LEU A 252 5.36 8.66 -12.52
CA LEU A 252 4.06 8.06 -12.23
C LEU A 252 3.99 6.56 -12.58
N SER A 253 4.86 6.08 -13.48
CA SER A 253 5.02 4.65 -13.79
C SER A 253 5.52 3.80 -12.60
N ARG A 254 6.04 4.43 -11.54
CA ARG A 254 6.65 3.77 -10.36
C ARG A 254 5.85 3.97 -9.07
N SER A 255 4.72 4.68 -9.12
CA SER A 255 3.98 5.16 -7.93
C SER A 255 3.28 4.05 -7.11
N ASN A 256 3.10 2.84 -7.66
CA ASN A 256 2.45 1.72 -6.94
C ASN A 256 3.43 0.71 -6.33
N ARG A 257 4.69 1.10 -6.08
CA ARG A 257 5.59 0.28 -5.25
C ARG A 257 5.42 0.62 -3.77
N GLU A 258 4.19 0.58 -3.29
CA GLU A 258 3.94 0.38 -1.87
C GLU A 258 4.03 -1.13 -1.64
N TYR A 259 5.17 -1.55 -1.11
CA TYR A 259 5.32 -2.89 -0.61
C TYR A 259 4.56 -2.92 0.72
N PHE A 260 3.44 -3.63 0.76
CA PHE A 260 2.79 -3.99 2.01
C PHE A 260 3.81 -4.79 2.84
N PHE A 261 4.36 -4.17 3.90
CA PHE A 261 5.30 -4.82 4.83
C PHE A 261 4.55 -5.57 5.87
#